data_AF-A0A0D1EHG7-F1
#
_entry.id   AF-A0A0D1EHG7-F1
#
_cell.length_a   1.000
_cell.length_b   1.000
_cell.length_c   1.000
_cell.angle_alpha   90.00
_cell.angle_beta   90.00
_cell.angle_gamma   90.00
#
_symmetry.space_group_name_H-M   'P 1'
#
loop_
_entity.id
_entity.type
_entity.pdbx_description
1 polymer ?
#
loop_
_entity_poly.entity_id
_entity_poly.type
_entity_poly.pdbx_seq_one_letter_code
_entity_poly.pdbx_strand_id
1 'polypeptide(L)'
;MLAPLAAGVVFGGATTGLLRATGMDRDRATGPILLAAIALFYPVFAIEAGTGPEIALHIAIALAFLGVAVIGHARALPLVAAAMIGHGLFDISAHVASDGPAPRWWGPFCLGVDVVLGGWFLFARPWQRGA
;
A
#
# COMPACT_ATOMS: atom_id res chain seq x y z
N MET A 1 0.93 6.15 -18.22
CA MET A 1 0.08 6.36 -17.02
C MET A 1 -1.11 5.42 -16.99
N LEU A 2 -1.96 5.40 -18.02
CA LEU A 2 -3.17 4.58 -18.02
C LEU A 2 -2.92 3.07 -17.91
N ALA A 3 -1.96 2.51 -18.66
CA ALA A 3 -1.71 1.07 -18.63
C ALA A 3 -1.20 0.56 -17.26
N PRO A 4 -0.19 1.18 -16.60
CA PRO A 4 0.22 0.75 -15.25
C PRO A 4 -0.89 0.92 -14.22
N LEU A 5 -1.65 2.01 -14.27
CA LEU A 5 -2.78 2.23 -13.37
C LEU A 5 -3.88 1.18 -13.55
N ALA A 6 -4.27 0.89 -14.79
CA ALA A 6 -5.25 -0.14 -15.10
C ALA A 6 -4.78 -1.52 -14.63
N ALA A 7 -3.49 -1.85 -14.83
CA ALA A 7 -2.90 -3.07 -14.29
C ALA A 7 -3.00 -3.09 -12.76
N GLY A 8 -2.65 -2.00 -12.07
CA GLY A 8 -2.78 -1.88 -10.62
C GLY A 8 -4.21 -2.15 -10.13
N VAL A 9 -5.21 -1.54 -10.78
CA VAL A 9 -6.63 -1.78 -10.47
C VAL A 9 -7.02 -3.24 -10.70
N VAL A 10 -6.58 -3.85 -11.80
CA VAL A 10 -6.84 -5.27 -12.10
C VAL A 10 -6.21 -6.19 -11.05
N PHE A 11 -4.94 -5.97 -10.70
CA PHE A 11 -4.25 -6.77 -9.68
C PHE A 11 -4.81 -6.54 -8.27
N GLY A 12 -5.16 -5.31 -7.91
CA GLY A 12 -5.84 -4.99 -6.65
C GLY A 12 -7.22 -5.65 -6.56
N GLY A 13 -7.97 -5.64 -7.66
CA GLY A 13 -9.28 -6.29 -7.77
C GLY A 13 -9.18 -7.82 -7.69
N ALA A 14 -8.23 -8.41 -8.42
CA ALA A 14 -7.95 -9.84 -8.37
C ALA A 14 -7.53 -10.28 -6.97
N THR A 15 -6.62 -9.54 -6.33
CA THR A 15 -6.18 -9.80 -4.95
C THR A 15 -7.35 -9.74 -3.98
N THR A 16 -8.15 -8.67 -4.04
CA THR A 16 -9.38 -8.53 -3.23
C THR A 16 -10.33 -9.71 -3.43
N GLY A 17 -10.59 -10.09 -4.69
CA GLY A 17 -11.48 -11.18 -5.03
C GLY A 17 -10.99 -12.52 -4.49
N LEU A 18 -9.69 -12.81 -4.63
CA LEU A 18 -9.08 -14.04 -4.11
C LEU A 18 -9.11 -14.09 -2.58
N LEU A 19 -8.75 -12.99 -1.90
CA LEU A 19 -8.80 -12.89 -0.45
C LEU A 19 -10.23 -13.10 0.09
N ARG A 20 -11.24 -12.55 -0.61
CA ARG A 20 -12.64 -12.76 -0.26
C ARG A 20 -13.09 -14.20 -0.51
N ALA A 21 -12.68 -14.81 -1.63
CA ALA A 21 -13.05 -16.18 -1.97
C ALA A 21 -12.53 -17.20 -0.95
N THR A 22 -11.34 -16.97 -0.39
CA THR A 22 -10.74 -17.83 0.64
C THR A 22 -11.10 -17.40 2.06
N GLY A 23 -11.67 -16.20 2.24
CA GLY A 23 -11.96 -15.61 3.54
C GLY A 23 -10.76 -15.02 4.28
N MET A 24 -9.59 -14.94 3.63
CA MET A 24 -8.40 -14.31 4.16
C MET A 24 -8.59 -12.80 4.41
N ASP A 25 -9.51 -12.14 3.70
CA ASP A 25 -9.83 -10.73 3.93
C ASP A 25 -10.44 -10.46 5.32
N ARG A 26 -10.94 -11.51 5.99
CA ARG A 26 -11.49 -11.43 7.36
C ARG A 26 -10.42 -11.46 8.44
N ASP A 27 -9.22 -11.96 8.12
CA ASP A 27 -8.10 -11.97 9.08
C ASP A 27 -7.62 -10.54 9.34
N ARG A 28 -7.50 -10.21 10.64
CA ARG A 28 -7.11 -8.88 11.11
C ARG A 28 -5.69 -8.48 10.69
N ALA A 29 -4.82 -9.44 10.38
CA ALA A 29 -3.44 -9.20 9.97
C ALA A 29 -3.31 -8.95 8.46
N THR A 30 -4.28 -9.35 7.63
CA THR A 30 -4.19 -9.25 6.16
C THR A 30 -3.94 -7.82 5.69
N GLY A 31 -4.79 -6.86 6.10
CA GLY A 31 -4.60 -5.44 5.74
C GLY A 31 -3.24 -4.87 6.19
N PRO A 32 -2.84 -5.03 7.48
CA PRO A 32 -1.54 -4.59 7.97
C PRO A 32 -0.34 -5.17 7.21
N ILE A 33 -0.37 -6.47 6.90
CA ILE A 33 0.71 -7.15 6.17
C ILE A 33 0.81 -6.58 4.75
N LEU A 34 -0.32 -6.37 4.07
CA LEU A 34 -0.35 -5.78 2.74
C LEU A 34 0.21 -4.35 2.76
N LEU A 35 -0.20 -3.52 3.73
CA LEU A 35 0.33 -2.16 3.91
C LEU A 35 1.86 -2.16 4.12
N ALA A 36 2.36 -3.07 4.97
CA ALA A 36 3.80 -3.20 5.19
C ALA A 36 4.53 -3.64 3.92
N ALA A 37 3.96 -4.59 3.17
CA ALA A 37 4.57 -5.09 1.93
C ALA A 37 4.70 -4.00 0.86
N ILE A 38 3.65 -3.21 0.62
CA ILE A 38 3.71 -2.13 -0.38
C ILE A 38 4.69 -1.01 0.02
N ALA A 39 4.74 -0.66 1.31
CA ALA A 39 5.59 0.43 1.80
C ALA A 39 7.09 0.15 1.68
N LEU A 40 7.50 -1.12 1.60
CA LEU A 40 8.91 -1.51 1.54
C LEU A 40 9.54 -1.37 0.15
N PHE A 41 8.76 -1.16 -0.91
CA PHE A 41 9.31 -1.06 -2.27
C PHE A 41 10.14 0.21 -2.50
N TYR A 42 9.73 1.36 -1.95
CA TYR A 42 10.50 2.60 -2.09
C TYR A 42 11.89 2.55 -1.47
N PRO A 43 12.08 2.02 -0.24
CA PRO A 43 13.42 1.73 0.26
C PRO A 43 14.25 0.85 -0.67
N VAL A 44 13.65 -0.20 -1.27
CA VAL A 44 14.35 -1.07 -2.22
C VAL A 44 14.80 -0.30 -3.46
N PHE A 45 13.94 0.50 -4.06
CA PHE A 45 14.30 1.35 -5.19
C PHE A 45 15.40 2.36 -4.83
N ALA A 46 15.29 2.98 -3.65
CA ALA A 46 16.30 3.92 -3.18
C ALA A 46 17.66 3.26 -2.94
N ILE A 47 17.68 2.02 -2.42
CA ILE A 47 18.92 1.24 -2.26
C ILE A 47 19.53 0.89 -3.62
N GLU A 48 18.71 0.58 -4.62
CA GLU A 48 19.18 0.20 -5.96
C GLU A 48 19.71 1.39 -6.76
N ALA A 49 19.00 2.52 -6.75
CA ALA A 49 19.22 3.62 -7.70
C ALA A 49 19.27 5.02 -7.08
N GLY A 50 19.01 5.15 -5.78
CA GLY A 50 18.97 6.44 -5.09
C GLY A 50 20.28 6.86 -4.45
N THR A 51 20.28 8.08 -3.91
CA THR A 51 21.35 8.66 -3.10
C THR A 51 21.19 8.33 -1.61
N GLY A 52 22.24 8.51 -0.81
CA GLY A 52 22.18 8.32 0.66
C GLY A 52 21.01 9.08 1.34
N PRO A 53 20.77 10.36 1.03
CA PRO A 53 19.60 11.09 1.52
C PRO A 53 18.26 10.49 1.09
N GLU A 54 18.13 10.02 -0.16
CA GLU A 54 16.91 9.38 -0.65
C GLU A 54 16.66 8.03 0.04
N ILE A 55 17.70 7.25 0.30
CA ILE A 55 17.60 6.01 1.10
C ILE A 55 17.05 6.33 2.49
N ALA A 56 17.64 7.31 3.18
CA ALA A 56 17.20 7.70 4.51
C ALA A 56 15.74 8.20 4.52
N LEU A 57 15.36 9.01 3.53
CA LEU A 57 13.99 9.52 3.37
C LEU A 57 12.98 8.38 3.19
N HIS A 58 13.22 7.48 2.23
CA HIS A 58 12.27 6.42 1.91
C HIS A 58 12.21 5.36 3.02
N ILE A 59 13.32 5.11 3.75
CA ILE A 59 13.30 4.31 4.98
C ILE A 59 12.40 4.96 6.03
N ALA A 60 12.54 6.28 6.27
CA ALA A 60 11.72 6.99 7.25
C ALA A 60 10.22 6.93 6.90
N ILE A 61 9.87 7.12 5.62
CA ILE A 61 8.50 7.01 5.13
C ILE A 61 7.97 5.59 5.30
N ALA A 62 8.74 4.57 4.91
CA ALA A 62 8.35 3.18 5.07
C ALA A 62 8.13 2.83 6.55
N LEU A 63 9.03 3.25 7.44
CA LEU A 63 8.88 3.05 8.89
C LEU A 63 7.62 3.70 9.45
N ALA A 64 7.21 4.86 8.92
CA ALA A 64 5.96 5.50 9.31
C ALA A 64 4.74 4.63 8.93
N PHE A 65 4.69 4.10 7.69
CA PHE A 65 3.62 3.18 7.28
C PHE A 65 3.63 1.87 8.05
N LEU A 66 4.81 1.30 8.33
CA LEU A 66 4.96 0.12 9.19
C LEU A 66 4.43 0.39 10.61
N GLY A 67 4.75 1.56 11.18
CA GLY A 67 4.21 2.00 12.45
C GLY A 67 2.68 2.06 12.43
N VAL A 68 2.10 2.61 11.37
CA VAL A 68 0.64 2.66 11.20
C VAL A 68 0.04 1.25 10.99
N ALA A 69 0.73 0.34 10.30
CA ALA A 69 0.29 -1.04 10.15
C ALA A 69 0.18 -1.76 11.51
N VAL A 70 1.22 -1.62 12.35
CA VAL A 70 1.26 -2.24 13.69
C VAL A 70 0.23 -1.60 14.63
N ILE A 71 0.19 -0.27 14.71
CA ILE A 71 -0.76 0.45 15.56
C ILE A 71 -2.19 0.19 15.10
N GLY A 72 -2.43 0.22 13.79
CA GLY A 72 -3.73 -0.02 13.18
C GLY A 72 -4.23 -1.44 13.40
N HIS A 73 -3.36 -2.45 13.30
CA HIS A 73 -3.70 -3.83 13.67
C HIS A 73 -4.19 -3.93 15.13
N ALA A 74 -3.45 -3.31 16.04
CA ALA A 74 -3.70 -3.36 17.48
C ALA A 74 -4.91 -2.53 17.93
N ARG A 75 -5.17 -1.39 17.29
CA ARG A 75 -6.12 -0.38 17.77
C ARG A 75 -7.33 -0.17 16.86
N ALA A 76 -7.12 -0.05 15.55
CA ALA A 76 -8.17 0.36 14.62
C ALA A 76 -7.83 -0.03 13.18
N LEU A 77 -8.41 -1.13 12.67
CA LEU A 77 -8.22 -1.56 11.28
C LEU A 77 -8.64 -0.53 10.22
N PRO A 78 -9.66 0.34 10.43
CA PRO A 78 -9.92 1.44 9.51
C PRO A 78 -8.73 2.39 9.31
N LEU A 79 -7.84 2.54 10.30
CA LEU A 79 -6.62 3.33 10.17
C LEU A 79 -5.67 2.71 9.13
N VAL A 80 -5.57 1.38 9.09
CA VAL A 80 -4.77 0.65 8.10
C VAL A 80 -5.31 0.87 6.70
N ALA A 81 -6.64 0.81 6.55
CA ALA A 81 -7.30 1.06 5.27
C ALA A 81 -7.07 2.50 4.77
N ALA A 82 -7.19 3.48 5.68
CA ALA A 82 -6.89 4.88 5.38
C ALA A 82 -5.41 5.10 5.03
N ALA A 83 -4.49 4.44 5.72
CA ALA A 83 -3.07 4.51 5.44
C ALA A 83 -2.70 3.87 4.11
N MET A 84 -3.36 2.78 3.71
CA MET A 84 -3.20 2.19 2.37
C MET A 84 -3.57 3.21 1.29
N ILE A 85 -4.71 3.89 1.43
CA ILE A 85 -5.11 4.97 0.51
C ILE A 85 -4.09 6.13 0.56
N GLY A 86 -3.61 6.48 1.75
CA GLY A 86 -2.57 7.48 1.96
C GLY A 86 -1.24 7.14 1.26
N HIS A 87 -0.89 5.86 1.19
CA HIS A 87 0.27 5.38 0.42
C HIS A 87 0.07 5.65 -1.08
N GLY A 88 -1.11 5.38 -1.63
CA GLY A 88 -1.42 5.74 -3.01
C GLY A 88 -1.36 7.26 -3.27
N LEU A 89 -1.70 8.10 -2.30
CA LEU A 89 -1.49 9.55 -2.42
C LEU A 89 0.00 9.92 -2.39
N PHE A 90 0.80 9.22 -1.59
CA PHE A 90 2.25 9.35 -1.62
C PHE A 90 2.81 8.95 -2.99
N ASP A 91 2.29 7.90 -3.63
CA ASP A 91 2.69 7.51 -4.99
C ASP A 91 2.47 8.61 -6.03
N ILE A 92 1.42 9.43 -5.89
CA ILE A 92 1.20 10.59 -6.75
C ILE A 92 2.35 11.59 -6.56
N SER A 93 2.71 11.90 -5.31
CA SER A 93 3.79 12.85 -5.01
C SER A 93 5.15 12.34 -5.50
N ALA A 94 5.44 11.06 -5.27
CA ALA A 94 6.68 10.43 -5.69
C ALA A 94 6.78 10.28 -7.22
N HIS A 95 5.64 10.11 -7.91
CA HIS A 95 5.61 10.08 -9.36
C HIS A 95 5.81 11.46 -10.01
N VAL A 96 5.32 12.52 -9.37
CA VAL A 96 5.48 13.90 -9.86
C VAL A 96 6.91 14.41 -9.63
N ALA A 97 7.60 13.91 -8.61
CA ALA A 97 9.04 14.10 -8.46
C ALA A 97 9.77 13.33 -9.59
N SER A 98 10.20 14.05 -10.63
CA SER A 98 10.77 13.47 -11.87
C SER A 98 12.03 12.63 -11.65
N ASP A 99 12.73 12.87 -10.54
CA ASP A 99 14.07 12.34 -10.27
C ASP A 99 14.06 11.32 -9.13
N GLY A 100 12.88 10.83 -8.73
CA GLY A 100 12.76 9.83 -7.66
C GLY A 100 13.34 8.47 -8.04
N PRO A 101 13.71 7.64 -7.04
CA PRO A 101 14.39 6.36 -7.28
C PRO A 101 13.49 5.29 -7.91
N ALA A 102 12.17 5.45 -7.83
CA ALA A 102 11.21 4.47 -8.32
C ALA A 102 11.06 4.53 -9.85
N PRO A 103 10.90 3.39 -10.54
CA PRO A 103 10.54 3.39 -11.95
C PRO A 103 9.26 4.18 -12.23
N ARG A 104 9.20 4.90 -13.35
CA ARG A 104 8.05 5.77 -13.70
C ARG A 104 6.69 5.06 -13.74
N TRP A 105 6.66 3.75 -13.92
CA TRP A 105 5.43 2.95 -13.94
C TRP A 105 4.93 2.57 -12.54
N TRP A 106 5.80 2.62 -11.52
CA TRP A 106 5.52 2.14 -10.16
C TRP A 106 4.39 2.92 -9.51
N GLY A 107 4.53 4.24 -9.39
CA GLY A 107 3.54 5.08 -8.69
C GLY A 107 2.11 4.90 -9.21
N PRO A 108 1.85 4.99 -10.53
CA PRO A 108 0.51 4.74 -11.05
C PRO A 108 0.01 3.31 -10.82
N PHE A 109 0.89 2.30 -10.87
CA PHE A 109 0.53 0.91 -10.58
C PHE A 109 0.14 0.71 -9.12
N CYS A 110 0.99 1.16 -8.19
CA CYS A 110 0.77 1.02 -6.75
C CYS A 110 -0.46 1.80 -6.29
N LEU A 111 -0.67 3.03 -6.80
CA LEU A 111 -1.91 3.78 -6.60
C LEU A 111 -3.16 2.96 -6.96
N GLY A 112 -3.16 2.25 -8.09
CA GLY A 112 -4.29 1.40 -8.49
C GLY A 112 -4.55 0.26 -7.48
N VAL A 113 -3.49 -0.38 -7.00
CA VAL A 113 -3.56 -1.45 -5.98
C VAL A 113 -4.08 -0.89 -4.65
N ASP A 114 -3.51 0.22 -4.19
CA ASP A 114 -3.74 0.83 -2.89
C ASP A 114 -5.17 1.32 -2.71
N VAL A 115 -5.71 2.00 -3.73
CA VAL A 115 -7.08 2.54 -3.66
C VAL A 115 -8.11 1.41 -3.70
N VAL A 116 -7.85 0.34 -4.46
CA VAL A 116 -8.73 -0.83 -4.49
C VAL A 116 -8.70 -1.60 -3.18
N LEU A 117 -7.51 -1.96 -2.68
CA LEU A 117 -7.37 -2.70 -1.41
C LEU A 117 -7.84 -1.84 -0.22
N GLY A 118 -7.36 -0.60 -0.14
CA GLY A 118 -7.72 0.34 0.91
C GLY A 118 -9.21 0.65 0.91
N GLY A 119 -9.81 0.86 -0.26
CA GLY A 119 -11.25 1.05 -0.43
C GLY A 119 -12.04 -0.19 0.00
N TRP A 120 -11.63 -1.39 -0.45
CA TRP A 120 -12.25 -2.64 -0.04
C TRP A 120 -12.29 -2.78 1.47
N PHE A 121 -11.13 -2.63 2.11
CA PHE A 121 -11.01 -2.70 3.54
C PHE A 121 -11.91 -1.63 4.19
N LEU A 122 -11.77 -0.35 3.84
CA LEU A 122 -12.47 0.76 4.49
C LEU A 122 -14.00 0.64 4.44
N PHE A 123 -14.55 0.23 3.28
CA PHE A 123 -15.99 0.21 3.03
C PHE A 123 -16.63 -1.15 3.30
N ALA A 124 -16.04 -2.26 2.85
CA ALA A 124 -16.61 -3.58 3.06
C ALA A 124 -16.41 -4.07 4.50
N ARG A 125 -15.39 -3.55 5.20
CA ARG A 125 -15.05 -3.87 6.60
C ARG A 125 -15.11 -5.38 6.90
N PRO A 126 -14.42 -6.24 6.12
CA PRO A 126 -14.53 -7.69 6.24
C PRO A 126 -14.06 -8.26 7.59
N TRP A 127 -13.34 -7.46 8.39
CA TRP A 127 -12.84 -7.78 9.73
C TRP A 127 -13.92 -7.86 10.84
N GLN A 128 -15.21 -8.00 10.50
CA GLN A 128 -16.27 -8.06 11.49
C GLN A 128 -16.20 -9.36 12.31
N ARG A 129 -15.62 -9.20 13.51
CA ARG A 129 -15.76 -9.94 14.79
C ARG A 129 -15.98 -11.44 14.68
N GLY A 130 -14.96 -12.22 15.08
CA GLY A 130 -15.19 -13.55 15.64
C GLY A 130 -16.25 -13.47 16.74
N ALA A 131 -17.07 -14.52 16.78
CA ALA A 131 -18.14 -14.75 17.75
C ALA A 131 -17.71 -14.51 19.21
#